data_AF-A0A816J058-F1
#
_entry.id   AF-A0A816J058-F1
#
_cell.length_a   1.000
_cell.length_b   1.000
_cell.length_c   1.000
_cell.angle_alpha   90.00
_cell.angle_beta   90.00
_cell.angle_gamma   90.00
#
_symmetry.space_group_name_H-M   'P 1'
#
loop_
_entity.id
_entity.type
_entity.pdbx_description
1 polymer ?
#
loop_
_entity_poly.entity_id
_entity_poly.type
_entity_poly.pdbx_seq_one_letter_code
_entity_poly.pdbx_strand_id
1 'polypeptide(L)' 'MLGAQHALDPLTTVKACVNNAGIALIQHGWHPMSFITISGEIDSRAIEKSSMDIDVETLRILMV' A
#
# COMPACT_ATOMS: atom_id res chain seq x y z
N MET A 1 3.61 -6.22 -15.76
CA MET A 1 3.35 -5.79 -14.37
C MET A 1 4.44 -6.38 -13.50
N LEU A 2 5.21 -5.55 -12.80
CA LEU A 2 6.22 -6.01 -11.85
C LEU A 2 5.70 -5.73 -10.43
N GLY A 3 5.61 -6.76 -9.60
CA GLY A 3 5.14 -6.64 -8.22
C GLY A 3 6.19 -7.17 -7.26
N ALA A 4 6.32 -6.52 -6.11
CA ALA A 4 7.12 -6.98 -4.99
C ALA A 4 6.25 -7.05 -3.75
N GLN A 5 6.44 -8.11 -2.96
CA GLN A 5 5.85 -8.24 -1.63
C GLN A 5 6.97 -8.55 -0.65
N HIS A 6 6.94 -7.90 0.50
CA HIS A 6 7.91 -8.10 1.55
C HIS A 6 7.22 -8.03 2.93
N ALA A 7 7.49 -9.01 3.78
CA ALA A 7 7.12 -8.96 5.18
C ALA A 7 8.16 -8.12 5.92
N LEU A 8 7.75 -6.97 6.48
CA LEU A 8 8.61 -6.15 7.32
C LEU A 8 8.81 -6.81 8.70
N ASP A 9 7.75 -7.47 9.18
CA ASP A 9 7.71 -8.26 10.40
C ASP A 9 6.55 -9.27 10.29
N PRO A 10 6.39 -10.23 11.23
CA PRO A 10 5.33 -11.24 11.16
C PRO A 10 3.89 -10.71 11.07
N LEU A 11 3.66 -9.46 11.49
CA LEU A 11 2.36 -8.78 11.50
C LEU A 11 2.24 -7.70 10.43
N THR A 12 3.33 -7.27 9.79
CA THR A 12 3.32 -6.21 8.78
C THR A 12 3.83 -6.70 7.43
N THR A 13 3.00 -6.57 6.41
CA THR A 13 3.35 -6.87 5.03
C THR A 13 3.18 -5.64 4.16
N VAL A 14 4.16 -5.41 3.30
CA VAL A 14 4.12 -4.38 2.26
C VAL A 14 4.06 -5.05 0.90
N LYS A 15 3.19 -4.55 0.03
CA LYS A 15 3.11 -4.95 -1.37
C LYS A 15 3.14 -3.71 -2.24
N ALA A 16 4.05 -3.69 -3.21
CA ALA A 16 4.12 -2.64 -4.21
C ALA A 16 3.99 -3.26 -5.59
N CYS A 17 3.27 -2.60 -6.49
CA CYS A 17 3.17 -3.00 -7.88
C CYS A 17 3.46 -1.81 -8.78
N VAL A 18 4.45 -1.98 -9.66
CA VAL A 18 4.76 -1.04 -10.73
C VAL A 18 3.95 -1.45 -11.96
N ASN A 19 2.84 -0.75 -12.16
CA ASN A 19 2.04 -0.71 -13.39
C ASN A 19 1.88 0.76 -13.80
N ASN A 20 1.08 1.06 -14.83
CA ASN A 20 0.88 2.43 -15.33
C ASN A 20 0.31 3.42 -14.28
N ALA A 21 -0.12 2.92 -13.11
CA ALA A 21 -0.69 3.68 -11.99
C ALA A 21 0.00 3.40 -10.62
N GLY A 22 1.12 2.66 -10.60
CA GLY A 22 1.96 2.42 -9.40
C GLY A 22 1.21 2.24 -8.07
N ILE A 23 0.77 1.03 -7.72
CA ILE A 23 -0.03 0.82 -6.50
C ILE A 23 0.85 0.35 -5.34
N ALA A 24 0.72 0.99 -4.16
CA ALA A 24 1.33 0.58 -2.91
C ALA A 24 0.27 0.15 -1.88
N LEU A 25 0.55 -0.92 -1.13
CA LEU A 25 -0.32 -1.45 -0.08
C LEU A 25 0.51 -1.86 1.13
N ILE A 26 0.07 -1.43 2.31
CA ILE A 26 0.62 -1.80 3.61
C ILE A 26 -0.50 -2.44 4.41
N GLN A 27 -0.26 -3.62 4.96
CA GLN A 27 -1.18 -4.28 5.88
C GLN A 27 -0.46 -4.54 7.20
N HIS A 28 -1.06 -4.10 8.30
CA HIS A 28 -0.53 -4.24 9.66
C HIS A 28 -1.57 -4.91 10.58
N GLY A 29 -1.15 -5.96 11.28
CA GLY A 29 -1.94 -6.62 12.33
C GLY A 29 -1.70 -5.97 13.68
N TRP A 30 -2.77 -5.52 14.35
CA TRP A 30 -2.69 -4.82 15.65
C TRP A 30 -3.24 -5.66 16.83
N HIS A 31 -4.13 -6.61 16.54
CA HIS A 31 -4.70 -7.59 17.47
C HIS A 31 -4.91 -8.91 16.71
N PRO A 32 -4.92 -10.10 17.35
CA PRO A 32 -5.32 -11.34 16.69
C PRO A 32 -6.56 -11.15 15.81
N MET A 33 -6.45 -11.55 14.54
CA MET A 33 -7.52 -11.51 13.55
C MET A 33 -7.98 -10.11 13.11
N SER A 34 -7.34 -9.04 13.60
CA SER A 34 -7.64 -7.66 13.21
C SER A 34 -6.51 -7.03 12.41
N PHE A 35 -6.87 -6.45 11.26
CA PHE A 35 -5.90 -5.87 10.33
C PHE A 35 -6.29 -4.45 9.93
N ILE A 36 -5.26 -3.62 9.79
CA ILE A 36 -5.32 -2.28 9.21
C ILE A 36 -4.65 -2.37 7.84
N THR A 37 -5.37 -2.00 6.79
CA THR A 37 -4.81 -1.90 5.43
C THR A 37 -4.83 -0.44 4.98
N ILE A 38 -3.70 0.01 4.46
CA ILE A 38 -3.49 1.32 3.84
C ILE A 38 -3.06 1.07 2.40
N SER A 39 -3.75 1.68 1.44
CA SER A 39 -3.37 1.68 0.03
C SER A 39 -3.17 3.09 -0.49
N GLY A 40 -2.32 3.22 -1.50
CA GLY A 40 -2.15 4.45 -2.25
C GLY A 40 -1.80 4.15 -3.70
N GLU A 41 -2.34 4.95 -4.60
CA GLU A 41 -2.05 4.89 -6.03
C GLU A 41 -1.04 5.99 -6.38
N ILE A 42 -0.10 5.69 -7.28
CA ILE A 42 0.97 6.59 -7.69
C ILE A 42 0.95 6.67 -9.21
N ASP A 43 0.37 7.74 -9.76
CA ASP A 43 0.50 8.00 -11.19
C ASP A 43 1.98 8.28 -11.51
N SER A 44 2.62 7.32 -12.17
CA SER A 44 4.05 7.38 -12.49
C SER A 44 4.38 8.56 -13.41
N ARG A 45 3.38 9.11 -14.11
CA ARG A 45 3.51 10.30 -14.97
C ARG A 45 3.49 11.61 -14.18
N ALA A 46 3.04 11.60 -12.92
CA ALA A 46 3.07 12.77 -12.04
C ALA A 46 4.43 12.96 -11.34
N ILE A 47 5.23 11.88 -11.23
CA ILE A 47 6.57 11.90 -10.62
C ILE A 47 7.53 12.84 -11.37
N GLU A 48 7.43 12.94 -12.71
CA GLU A 48 8.25 13.84 -13.52
C GLU A 48 8.00 15.33 -13.22
N LYS A 49 6.84 15.65 -12.62
CA LYS A 49 6.42 17.02 -12.29
C LYS A 49 6.74 17.47 -10.86
N SER A 50 7.50 16.70 -10.08
CA SER A 50 7.83 17.00 -8.68
C SER A 50 6.62 17.20 -7.74
N SER A 51 5.43 16.73 -8.14
CA SER A 51 4.24 16.69 -7.30
C SER A 51 3.99 15.21 -6.96
N MET A 52 4.52 14.75 -5.83
CA MET A 52 4.13 13.44 -5.28
C MET A 52 2.74 13.59 -4.69
N ASP A 53 1.73 13.51 -5.54
CA ASP A 53 0.33 13.38 -5.13
C ASP A 53 0.10 11.90 -4.79
N ILE A 54 0.19 11.58 -3.50
CA ILE A 54 -0.14 10.26 -2.99
C ILE A 54 -1.61 10.35 -2.57
N ASP A 55 -2.50 9.89 -3.45
CA ASP A 55 -3.90 9.72 -3.11
C ASP A 55 -4.02 8.51 -2.17
N VAL A 56 -4.11 8.81 -0.87
CA VAL A 56 -4.15 7.80 0.21
C VAL A 56 -5.58 7.36 0.41
N GLU A 57 -6.08 6.47 -0.45
CA GLU A 57 -7.47 6.01 -0.33
C GLU A 57 -7.61 4.64 0.36
N THR A 58 -8.50 4.67 1.35
CA THR A 58 -9.08 3.59 2.16
C THR A 58 -8.23 3.00 3.30
N LEU A 59 -8.47 3.51 4.51
CA LEU A 59 -8.34 2.73 5.75
C LEU A 59 -9.44 1.66 5.78
N ARG A 60 -9.07 0.38 5.63
CA ARG A 60 -9.97 -0.73 5.97
C ARG A 60 -9.55 -1.27 7.32
N ILE A 61 -10.41 -1.12 8.31
CA ILE A 61 -10.29 -1.80 9.60
C ILE A 61 -11.17 -3.04 9.51
N LEU A 62 -10.54 -4.21 9.47
CA LEU A 62 -11.26 -5.48 9.65
C LEU A 62 -11.09 -5.89 11.11
N MET A 63 -12.19 -5.88 11.86
CA MET A 63 -12.25 -6.33 13.25
C MET A 63 -12.95 -7.70 13.27
N VAL A 64 -12.30 -8.70 13.87
CA VAL A 64 -12.83 -10.04 14.12
C VAL A 64 -12.53 -10.41 15.56
#